data_AF-A0A1F8QUB7-F1
#
_entry.id   AF-A0A1F8QUB7-F1
#
_cell.length_a   1.000
_cell.length_b   1.000
_cell.length_c   1.000
_cell.angle_alpha   90.00
_cell.angle_beta   90.00
_cell.angle_gamma   90.00
#
_symmetry.space_group_name_H-M   'P 1'
#
loop_
_entity.id
_entity.type
_entity.pdbx_description
1 polymer ?
#
loop_
_entity_poly.entity_id
_entity_poly.type
_entity_poly.pdbx_seq_one_letter_code
_entity_poly.pdbx_strand_id
1 'polypeptide(L)'
;SLAIPIFFISWGEQTIDSAVASILNATVPLFTIIIAHFWLHDDKMTVPRVLGLLIGFAGVVVLMSEDLSASAQSSVIGQGAVILASMFYAGSAVFARKATQHVAGQARGTAPLLTAALFMWILGPLVERPFSFPTLPITWIAALWLGILGSGLAMIMFYYLLHEIGPTRASLVTYIFPLGGVILGVIFLNEHLSWQLVVGSMLIISSLAVVNWQPKKLATDEHG
;
A
#
# COMPACT_ATOMS: atom_id res chain seq x y z
N SER A 1 -10.79 -1.49 -9.17
CA SER A 1 -11.46 -2.29 -8.12
C SER A 1 -10.37 -2.93 -7.28
N LEU A 2 -10.39 -2.76 -5.96
CA LEU A 2 -9.38 -3.31 -5.04
C LEU A 2 -9.54 -4.82 -4.79
N ALA A 3 -10.70 -5.40 -5.15
CA ALA A 3 -10.98 -6.81 -4.94
C ALA A 3 -10.06 -7.74 -5.74
N ILE A 4 -9.66 -7.33 -6.94
CA ILE A 4 -8.78 -8.13 -7.82
C ILE A 4 -7.39 -8.29 -7.18
N PRO A 5 -6.66 -7.19 -6.81
CA PRO A 5 -5.40 -7.33 -6.10
C PRO A 5 -5.47 -8.17 -4.83
N ILE A 6 -6.48 -7.95 -3.98
CA ILE A 6 -6.62 -8.66 -2.70
C ILE A 6 -6.76 -10.16 -2.93
N PHE A 7 -7.60 -10.56 -3.90
CA PHE A 7 -7.77 -11.97 -4.25
C PHE A 7 -6.45 -12.62 -4.71
N PHE A 8 -5.72 -11.97 -5.62
CA PHE A 8 -4.47 -12.51 -6.15
C PHE A 8 -3.37 -12.59 -5.08
N ILE A 9 -3.30 -11.62 -4.16
CA ILE A 9 -2.35 -11.66 -3.03
C ILE A 9 -2.69 -12.84 -2.12
N SER A 10 -3.94 -12.93 -1.66
CA SER A 10 -4.38 -14.01 -0.75
C SER A 10 -4.26 -15.39 -1.37
N TRP A 11 -4.40 -15.52 -2.70
CA TRP A 11 -4.15 -16.78 -3.40
C TRP A 11 -2.65 -17.08 -3.53
N GLY A 12 -1.84 -16.07 -3.87
CA GLY A 12 -0.39 -16.21 -3.99
C GLY A 12 0.25 -16.65 -2.67
N GLU A 13 -0.14 -16.04 -1.55
CA GLU A 13 0.33 -16.33 -0.19
C GLU A 13 0.03 -17.77 0.28
N GLN A 14 -0.83 -18.53 -0.40
CA GLN A 14 -0.98 -19.97 -0.12
C GLN A 14 0.21 -20.79 -0.63
N THR A 15 1.08 -20.20 -1.46
CA THR A 15 2.16 -20.89 -2.16
C THR A 15 3.51 -20.16 -2.10
N ILE A 16 3.55 -18.99 -1.45
CA ILE A 16 4.76 -18.21 -1.19
C ILE A 16 4.75 -17.70 0.24
N ASP A 17 5.93 -17.60 0.84
CA ASP A 17 6.07 -17.01 2.16
C ASP A 17 5.80 -15.49 2.16
N SER A 18 5.36 -14.97 3.30
CA SER A 18 4.98 -13.55 3.48
C SER A 18 6.12 -12.59 3.15
N ALA A 19 7.38 -12.97 3.37
CA ALA A 19 8.55 -12.18 2.98
C ALA A 19 8.64 -11.99 1.46
N VAL A 20 8.40 -13.05 0.69
CA VAL A 20 8.35 -12.99 -0.78
C VAL A 20 7.18 -12.10 -1.21
N ALA A 21 6.00 -12.30 -0.63
CA ALA A 21 4.82 -11.48 -0.94
C ALA A 21 5.05 -9.99 -0.64
N SER A 22 5.72 -9.67 0.47
CA SER A 22 6.08 -8.31 0.88
C SER A 22 7.03 -7.62 -0.10
N ILE A 23 8.09 -8.32 -0.54
CA ILE A 23 9.01 -7.81 -1.56
C ILE A 23 8.27 -7.56 -2.89
N LEU A 24 7.40 -8.49 -3.30
CA LEU A 24 6.64 -8.35 -4.53
C LEU A 24 5.64 -7.19 -4.44
N ASN A 25 4.97 -6.99 -3.31
CA ASN A 25 4.11 -5.82 -3.08
C ASN A 25 4.89 -4.51 -3.06
N ALA A 26 6.16 -4.51 -2.68
CA ALA A 26 7.03 -3.35 -2.83
C ALA A 26 7.29 -2.97 -4.31
N THR A 27 6.85 -3.75 -5.29
CA THR A 27 6.87 -3.32 -6.70
C THR A 27 5.70 -2.38 -7.06
N VAL A 28 4.69 -2.25 -6.20
CA VAL A 28 3.51 -1.39 -6.45
C VAL A 28 3.90 0.06 -6.82
N PRO A 29 4.82 0.74 -6.11
CA PRO A 29 5.22 2.11 -6.48
C PRO A 29 5.91 2.21 -7.84
N LEU A 30 6.68 1.18 -8.22
CA LEU A 30 7.35 1.10 -9.53
C LEU A 30 6.34 0.97 -10.66
N PHE A 31 5.31 0.13 -10.51
CA PHE A 31 4.22 0.09 -11.49
C PHE A 31 3.38 1.37 -11.46
N THR A 32 3.17 1.95 -10.28
CA THR A 32 2.37 3.16 -10.11
C THR A 32 2.99 4.34 -10.88
N ILE A 33 4.30 4.56 -10.78
CA ILE A 33 4.95 5.68 -11.50
C ILE A 33 4.91 5.49 -13.03
N ILE A 34 5.02 4.25 -13.51
CA ILE A 34 4.93 3.93 -14.95
C ILE A 34 3.51 4.26 -15.45
N ILE A 35 2.48 3.73 -14.79
CA ILE A 35 1.09 3.94 -15.20
C ILE A 35 0.70 5.43 -15.04
N ALA A 36 1.10 6.06 -13.94
CA ALA A 36 0.83 7.46 -13.67
C ALA A 36 1.47 8.38 -14.73
N HIS A 37 2.69 8.09 -15.17
CA HIS A 37 3.36 8.91 -16.19
C HIS A 37 2.57 9.01 -17.49
N PHE A 38 1.92 7.93 -17.92
CA PHE A 38 1.10 7.91 -19.14
C PHE A 38 -0.31 8.45 -18.95
N TRP A 39 -0.91 8.32 -17.76
CA TRP A 39 -2.32 8.65 -17.53
C TRP A 39 -2.59 9.94 -16.76
N LEU A 40 -1.60 10.47 -16.05
CA LEU A 40 -1.69 11.69 -15.25
C LEU A 40 -0.71 12.74 -15.79
N HIS A 41 -1.14 13.99 -15.75
CA HIS A 41 -0.34 15.11 -16.24
C HIS A 41 0.62 15.63 -15.16
N ASP A 42 0.21 15.55 -13.90
CA ASP A 42 0.88 16.07 -12.69
C ASP A 42 1.80 15.03 -12.00
N ASP A 43 1.70 13.75 -12.34
CA ASP A 43 2.50 12.68 -11.73
C ASP A 43 3.39 11.95 -12.76
N LYS A 44 4.49 12.60 -13.13
CA LYS A 44 5.45 12.10 -14.14
C LYS A 44 6.64 11.36 -13.51
N MET A 45 7.17 10.40 -14.27
CA MET A 45 8.51 9.84 -14.05
C MET A 45 9.57 10.94 -14.16
N THR A 46 10.21 11.25 -13.04
CA THR A 46 11.40 12.11 -12.98
C THR A 46 12.56 11.30 -12.41
N VAL A 47 13.80 11.68 -12.77
CA VAL A 47 15.00 10.96 -12.31
C VAL A 47 15.05 10.80 -10.79
N PRO A 48 14.82 11.86 -9.97
CA PRO A 48 14.81 11.70 -8.52
C PRO A 48 13.74 10.71 -8.04
N ARG A 49 12.54 10.74 -8.63
CA ARG A 49 11.46 9.81 -8.24
C ARG A 49 11.83 8.37 -8.57
N VAL A 50 12.32 8.10 -9.78
CA VAL A 50 12.71 6.74 -10.18
C VAL A 50 13.85 6.22 -9.30
N LEU A 51 14.91 7.01 -9.10
CA LEU A 51 16.02 6.62 -8.22
C LEU A 51 15.56 6.38 -6.79
N GLY A 52 14.75 7.29 -6.24
CA GLY A 52 14.18 7.11 -4.92
C GLY A 52 13.35 5.83 -4.80
N LEU A 53 12.48 5.54 -5.77
CA LEU A 53 11.70 4.30 -5.77
C LEU A 53 12.58 3.05 -5.82
N LEU A 54 13.66 3.05 -6.62
CA LEU A 54 14.61 1.93 -6.68
C LEU A 54 15.39 1.76 -5.38
N ILE A 55 15.80 2.87 -4.74
CA ILE A 55 16.44 2.85 -3.41
C ILE A 55 15.48 2.26 -2.37
N GLY A 56 14.20 2.65 -2.38
CA GLY A 56 13.20 2.13 -1.46
C GLY A 56 12.93 0.65 -1.67
N PHE A 57 12.81 0.21 -2.92
CA PHE A 57 12.68 -1.21 -3.27
C PHE A 57 13.89 -2.02 -2.81
N ALA A 58 15.11 -1.55 -3.06
CA ALA A 58 16.33 -2.18 -2.56
C ALA A 58 16.33 -2.25 -1.02
N GLY A 59 15.86 -1.19 -0.35
CA GLY A 59 15.68 -1.17 1.10
C GLY A 59 14.76 -2.28 1.61
N VAL A 60 13.62 -2.50 0.96
CA VAL A 60 12.69 -3.60 1.30
C VAL A 60 13.35 -4.96 1.05
N VAL A 61 14.06 -5.15 -0.06
CA VAL A 61 14.78 -6.41 -0.35
C VAL A 61 15.82 -6.71 0.72
N VAL A 62 16.62 -5.71 1.12
CA VAL A 62 17.61 -5.87 2.19
C VAL A 62 16.92 -6.21 3.51
N LEU A 63 15.88 -5.48 3.86
CA LEU A 63 15.12 -5.68 5.09
C LEU A 63 14.54 -7.10 5.20
N MET A 64 14.02 -7.63 4.09
CA MET A 64 13.38 -8.94 4.02
C MET A 64 14.35 -10.07 3.66
N SER A 65 15.66 -9.80 3.54
CA SER A 65 16.63 -10.76 3.00
C SER A 65 16.86 -11.99 3.89
N GLU A 66 16.79 -11.84 5.22
CA GLU A 66 16.89 -12.97 6.15
C GLU A 66 15.68 -13.90 6.00
N ASP A 67 14.47 -13.36 6.05
CA ASP A 67 13.24 -14.14 5.88
C ASP A 67 13.15 -14.76 4.48
N LEU A 68 13.64 -14.05 3.46
CA LEU A 68 13.74 -14.58 2.10
C LEU A 68 14.71 -15.77 2.02
N SER A 69 15.83 -15.72 2.75
CA SER A 69 16.79 -16.82 2.79
C SER A 69 16.28 -18.04 3.57
N ALA A 70 15.43 -17.80 4.58
CA ALA A 70 14.75 -18.83 5.36
C ALA A 70 13.48 -19.37 4.68
N SER A 71 13.05 -18.75 3.58
CA SER A 71 11.83 -19.11 2.86
C SER A 71 11.92 -20.54 2.31
N ALA A 72 10.98 -21.38 2.72
CA ALA A 72 10.87 -22.76 2.27
C ALA A 72 9.86 -22.92 1.13
N GLN A 73 8.95 -21.95 0.97
CA GLN A 73 7.87 -21.99 -0.02
C GLN A 73 7.99 -20.81 -0.96
N SER A 74 8.36 -21.10 -2.20
CA SER A 74 8.55 -20.09 -3.24
C SER A 74 8.10 -20.64 -4.60
N SER A 75 6.79 -20.56 -4.86
CA SER A 75 6.20 -20.92 -6.15
C SER A 75 6.27 -19.77 -7.16
N VAL A 76 6.81 -20.04 -8.35
CA VAL A 76 6.83 -19.08 -9.47
C VAL A 76 5.43 -18.59 -9.83
N ILE A 77 4.43 -19.47 -9.73
CA ILE A 77 3.02 -19.14 -10.02
C ILE A 77 2.48 -18.15 -8.99
N GLY A 78 2.77 -18.38 -7.70
CA GLY A 78 2.38 -17.47 -6.62
C GLY A 78 3.07 -16.11 -6.73
N GLN A 79 4.36 -16.09 -7.08
CA GLN A 79 5.08 -14.85 -7.34
C GLN A 79 4.47 -14.07 -8.51
N GLY A 80 4.17 -14.76 -9.63
CA GLY A 80 3.49 -14.17 -10.78
C GLY A 80 2.12 -13.60 -10.41
N ALA A 81 1.37 -14.28 -9.55
CA ALA A 81 0.09 -13.80 -9.04
C ALA A 81 0.23 -12.50 -8.25
N VAL A 82 1.21 -12.39 -7.34
CA VAL A 82 1.42 -11.18 -6.53
C VAL A 82 1.96 -10.01 -7.36
N ILE A 83 2.82 -10.27 -8.36
CA ILE A 83 3.26 -9.23 -9.31
C ILE A 83 2.06 -8.71 -10.11
N LEU A 84 1.22 -9.60 -10.61
CA LEU A 84 0.01 -9.23 -11.32
C LEU A 84 -0.95 -8.43 -10.42
N ALA A 85 -1.10 -8.85 -9.16
CA ALA A 85 -1.85 -8.12 -8.15
C ALA A 85 -1.31 -6.70 -7.94
N SER A 86 0.01 -6.56 -7.84
CA SER A 86 0.71 -5.29 -7.65
C SER A 86 0.47 -4.33 -8.82
N MET A 87 0.47 -4.86 -10.04
CA MET A 87 0.14 -4.08 -11.24
C MET A 87 -1.33 -3.64 -11.26
N PHE A 88 -2.27 -4.52 -10.91
CA PHE A 88 -3.68 -4.15 -10.78
C PHE A 88 -3.91 -3.13 -9.65
N TYR A 89 -3.16 -3.23 -8.56
CA TYR A 89 -3.24 -2.29 -7.44
C TYR A 89 -2.79 -0.89 -7.87
N ALA A 90 -1.62 -0.81 -8.51
CA ALA A 90 -1.09 0.42 -9.11
C ALA A 90 -2.08 1.04 -10.11
N GLY A 91 -2.59 0.23 -11.05
CA GLY A 91 -3.58 0.67 -12.03
C GLY A 91 -4.88 1.15 -11.39
N SER A 92 -5.38 0.45 -10.37
CA SER A 92 -6.58 0.85 -9.64
C SER A 92 -6.38 2.17 -8.88
N ALA A 93 -5.20 2.42 -8.31
CA ALA A 93 -4.90 3.67 -7.61
C ALA A 93 -4.85 4.86 -8.60
N VAL A 94 -4.17 4.70 -9.74
CA VAL A 94 -4.11 5.74 -10.79
C VAL A 94 -5.49 5.98 -11.40
N PHE A 95 -6.24 4.91 -11.68
CA PHE A 95 -7.61 5.02 -12.16
C PHE A 95 -8.52 5.73 -11.14
N ALA A 96 -8.43 5.36 -9.85
CA ALA A 96 -9.21 5.99 -8.80
C ALA A 96 -8.91 7.49 -8.69
N ARG A 97 -7.63 7.89 -8.75
CA ARG A 97 -7.22 9.29 -8.82
C ARG A 97 -7.89 10.01 -9.99
N LYS A 98 -7.80 9.45 -11.19
CA LYS A 98 -8.36 10.04 -12.42
C LYS A 98 -9.89 10.12 -12.39
N ALA A 99 -10.56 9.04 -11.97
CA ALA A 99 -12.02 8.98 -11.94
C ALA A 99 -12.63 9.90 -10.87
N THR A 100 -11.92 10.12 -9.77
CA THR A 100 -12.43 10.94 -8.64
C THR A 100 -11.93 12.38 -8.63
N GLN A 101 -11.20 12.81 -9.66
CA GLN A 101 -10.61 14.16 -9.73
C GLN A 101 -11.66 15.29 -9.68
N HIS A 102 -12.86 15.04 -10.20
CA HIS A 102 -13.98 15.99 -10.22
C HIS A 102 -14.97 15.82 -9.06
N VAL A 103 -14.71 14.87 -8.16
CA VAL A 103 -15.59 14.55 -7.04
C VAL A 103 -15.13 15.35 -5.81
N ALA A 104 -16.07 15.88 -5.03
CA ALA A 104 -15.75 16.58 -3.77
C ALA A 104 -14.96 15.65 -2.82
N GLY A 105 -13.91 16.16 -2.18
CA GLY A 105 -12.97 15.35 -1.38
C GLY A 105 -13.63 14.45 -0.33
N GLN A 106 -14.70 14.93 0.30
CA GLN A 106 -15.50 14.16 1.26
C GLN A 106 -16.11 12.91 0.61
N ALA A 107 -16.77 13.07 -0.55
CA ALA A 107 -17.44 11.97 -1.25
C ALA A 107 -16.48 10.90 -1.79
N ARG A 108 -15.18 11.22 -2.01
CA ARG A 108 -14.18 10.25 -2.52
C ARG A 108 -13.93 9.10 -1.55
N GLY A 109 -13.90 9.40 -0.24
CA GLY A 109 -13.72 8.40 0.81
C GLY A 109 -15.02 7.75 1.25
N THR A 110 -16.11 8.52 1.35
CA THR A 110 -17.39 8.00 1.88
C THR A 110 -18.11 7.08 0.90
N ALA A 111 -18.08 7.39 -0.41
CA ALA A 111 -18.84 6.60 -1.39
C ALA A 111 -18.39 5.13 -1.46
N PRO A 112 -17.08 4.80 -1.55
CA PRO A 112 -16.62 3.41 -1.50
C PRO A 112 -17.02 2.68 -0.22
N LEU A 113 -16.91 3.35 0.94
CA LEU A 113 -17.27 2.78 2.25
C LEU A 113 -18.77 2.46 2.35
N LEU A 114 -19.62 3.39 1.89
CA LEU A 114 -21.07 3.19 1.86
C LEU A 114 -21.44 2.04 0.92
N THR A 115 -20.84 1.98 -0.28
CA THR A 115 -21.10 0.87 -1.20
C THR A 115 -20.63 -0.47 -0.64
N ALA A 116 -19.47 -0.51 0.04
CA ALA A 116 -18.98 -1.73 0.68
C ALA A 116 -19.91 -2.18 1.82
N ALA A 117 -20.36 -1.26 2.67
CA ALA A 117 -21.30 -1.55 3.75
C ALA A 117 -22.64 -2.10 3.24
N LEU A 118 -23.20 -1.49 2.18
CA LEU A 118 -24.42 -1.97 1.51
C LEU A 118 -24.24 -3.38 0.95
N PHE A 119 -23.13 -3.62 0.24
CA PHE A 119 -22.84 -4.94 -0.32
C PHE A 119 -22.68 -6.01 0.78
N MET A 120 -21.93 -5.72 1.84
CA MET A 120 -21.76 -6.64 2.98
C MET A 120 -23.08 -6.96 3.67
N TRP A 121 -23.93 -5.95 3.87
CA TRP A 121 -25.24 -6.13 4.52
C TRP A 121 -26.17 -7.05 3.71
N ILE A 122 -26.11 -6.94 2.37
CA ILE A 122 -26.90 -7.78 1.48
C ILE A 122 -26.31 -9.18 1.36
N LEU A 123 -25.01 -9.32 1.12
CA LEU A 123 -24.38 -10.62 0.82
C LEU A 123 -24.09 -11.48 2.05
N GLY A 124 -23.78 -10.88 3.20
CA GLY A 124 -23.43 -11.61 4.42
C GLY A 124 -24.44 -12.70 4.79
N PRO A 125 -25.75 -12.39 4.91
CA PRO A 125 -26.78 -13.38 5.21
C PRO A 125 -27.00 -14.45 4.12
N LEU A 126 -26.61 -14.18 2.87
CA LEU A 126 -26.76 -15.13 1.76
C LEU A 126 -25.62 -16.15 1.70
N VAL A 127 -24.40 -15.73 2.07
CA VAL A 127 -23.18 -16.55 1.90
C VAL A 127 -22.81 -17.27 3.20
N GLU A 128 -22.95 -16.62 4.36
CA GLU A 128 -22.64 -17.22 5.65
C GLU A 128 -23.87 -17.91 6.25
N ARG A 129 -23.78 -19.24 6.42
CA ARG A 129 -24.81 -20.04 7.11
C ARG A 129 -24.17 -20.99 8.13
N PRO A 130 -24.59 -20.95 9.42
CA PRO A 130 -25.60 -20.06 9.99
C PRO A 130 -25.07 -18.64 10.23
N PHE A 131 -25.83 -17.63 9.82
CA PHE A 131 -25.51 -16.24 10.12
C PHE A 131 -25.85 -15.98 11.60
N SER A 132 -24.82 -15.87 12.44
CA SER A 132 -24.98 -15.60 13.87
C SER A 132 -24.46 -14.21 14.22
N PHE A 133 -25.26 -13.42 14.92
CA PHE A 133 -24.79 -12.15 15.45
C PHE A 133 -23.76 -12.35 16.56
N PRO A 134 -22.77 -11.44 16.68
CA PRO A 134 -21.85 -11.47 17.80
C PRO A 134 -22.60 -11.38 19.13
N THR A 135 -22.40 -12.37 20.00
CA THR A 135 -23.04 -12.47 21.31
C THR A 135 -22.34 -11.64 22.38
N LEU A 136 -21.05 -11.34 22.17
CA LEU A 136 -20.19 -10.62 23.10
C LEU A 136 -20.16 -9.11 22.77
N PRO A 137 -20.43 -8.22 23.75
CA PRO A 137 -20.36 -6.76 23.53
C PRO A 137 -18.98 -6.28 23.05
N ILE A 138 -17.91 -6.93 23.49
CA ILE A 138 -16.54 -6.60 23.08
C ILE A 138 -16.32 -6.80 21.57
N THR A 139 -17.02 -7.76 20.95
CA THR A 139 -16.92 -7.99 19.50
C THR A 139 -17.49 -6.83 18.71
N TRP A 140 -18.57 -6.20 19.20
CA TRP A 140 -19.13 -5.00 18.59
C TRP A 140 -18.20 -3.79 18.71
N ILE A 141 -17.54 -3.63 19.87
CA ILE A 141 -16.55 -2.58 20.07
C ILE A 141 -15.34 -2.80 19.13
N ALA A 142 -14.82 -4.03 19.05
CA ALA A 142 -13.72 -4.37 18.14
C ALA A 142 -14.11 -4.15 16.67
N ALA A 143 -15.33 -4.53 16.27
CA ALA A 143 -15.85 -4.32 14.92
C ALA A 143 -15.98 -2.82 14.59
N LEU A 144 -16.51 -2.02 15.51
CA LEU A 144 -16.60 -0.56 15.34
C LEU A 144 -15.22 0.08 15.28
N TRP A 145 -14.29 -0.36 16.13
CA TRP A 145 -12.92 0.12 16.14
C TRP A 145 -12.21 -0.16 14.80
N LEU A 146 -12.27 -1.41 14.32
CA LEU A 146 -11.68 -1.80 13.02
C LEU A 146 -12.38 -1.14 11.84
N GLY A 147 -13.71 -1.00 11.88
CA GLY A 147 -14.48 -0.38 10.81
C GLY A 147 -14.22 1.12 10.69
N ILE A 148 -14.34 1.86 11.79
CA ILE A 148 -14.21 3.33 11.79
C ILE A 148 -12.74 3.74 11.63
N LEU A 149 -11.85 3.22 12.48
CA LEU A 149 -10.45 3.64 12.47
C LEU A 149 -9.64 2.89 11.41
N GLY A 150 -9.81 1.57 11.32
CA GLY A 150 -9.04 0.74 10.41
C GLY A 150 -9.41 0.94 8.94
N SER A 151 -10.70 1.06 8.62
CA SER A 151 -11.17 1.16 7.23
C SER A 151 -11.65 2.56 6.87
N GLY A 152 -12.48 3.19 7.71
CA GLY A 152 -13.10 4.48 7.43
C GLY A 152 -12.08 5.61 7.31
N LEU A 153 -11.33 5.84 8.40
CA LEU A 153 -10.31 6.89 8.45
C LEU A 153 -9.17 6.62 7.46
N ALA A 154 -8.71 5.37 7.38
CA ALA A 154 -7.65 4.98 6.46
C ALA A 154 -8.01 5.24 4.99
N MET A 155 -9.24 4.93 4.57
CA MET A 155 -9.68 5.21 3.19
C MET A 155 -9.78 6.71 2.91
N ILE A 156 -10.29 7.51 3.85
CA ILE A 156 -10.32 8.97 3.71
C ILE A 156 -8.90 9.51 3.56
N MET A 157 -7.98 9.09 4.43
CA MET A 157 -6.56 9.48 4.36
C MET A 157 -5.91 9.02 3.06
N PHE A 158 -6.19 7.80 2.60
CA PHE A 158 -5.65 7.28 1.35
C PHE A 158 -6.11 8.13 0.16
N TYR A 159 -7.41 8.42 0.04
CA TYR A 159 -7.90 9.29 -1.04
C TYR A 159 -7.42 10.74 -0.90
N TYR A 160 -7.28 11.25 0.32
CA TYR A 160 -6.67 12.56 0.56
C TYR A 160 -5.22 12.59 0.06
N LEU A 161 -4.40 11.62 0.44
CA LEU A 161 -3.00 11.52 0.04
C LEU A 161 -2.86 11.29 -1.48
N LEU A 162 -3.71 10.43 -2.02
CA LEU A 162 -3.83 10.15 -3.44
C LEU A 162 -4.06 11.45 -4.22
N HIS A 163 -4.97 12.31 -3.70
CA HIS A 163 -5.27 13.76 -3.90
C HIS A 163 -4.13 14.77 -3.83
N GLU A 164 -3.43 14.78 -2.71
CA GLU A 164 -2.58 15.90 -2.33
C GLU A 164 -1.18 15.75 -2.94
N ILE A 165 -0.64 14.53 -2.89
CA ILE A 165 0.76 14.27 -3.27
C ILE A 165 0.92 13.36 -4.49
N GLY A 166 -0.18 12.82 -5.02
CA GLY A 166 -0.23 11.99 -6.22
C GLY A 166 -0.04 10.49 -5.93
N PRO A 167 -0.49 9.60 -6.85
CA PRO A 167 -0.44 8.15 -6.65
C PRO A 167 0.95 7.59 -6.40
N THR A 168 1.97 8.09 -7.10
CA THR A 168 3.35 7.60 -6.92
C THR A 168 3.84 7.81 -5.50
N ARG A 169 3.65 9.01 -4.95
CA ARG A 169 4.09 9.30 -3.58
C ARG A 169 3.20 8.61 -2.55
N ALA A 170 1.89 8.57 -2.78
CA ALA A 170 0.97 7.85 -1.90
C ALA A 170 1.32 6.35 -1.79
N SER A 171 1.77 5.75 -2.89
CA SER A 171 2.15 4.34 -2.92
C SER A 171 3.42 4.03 -2.10
N LEU A 172 4.27 5.00 -1.79
CA LEU A 172 5.46 4.80 -0.93
C LEU A 172 5.13 4.24 0.45
N VAL A 173 3.88 4.37 0.91
CA VAL A 173 3.44 3.78 2.17
C VAL A 173 3.65 2.26 2.19
N THR A 174 3.65 1.59 1.01
CA THR A 174 3.90 0.15 0.92
C THR A 174 5.35 -0.21 1.29
N TYR A 175 6.30 0.71 1.18
CA TYR A 175 7.67 0.50 1.69
C TYR A 175 7.74 0.55 3.21
N ILE A 176 6.80 1.25 3.86
CA ILE A 176 6.76 1.40 5.32
C ILE A 176 6.18 0.15 5.99
N PHE A 177 5.30 -0.61 5.31
CA PHE A 177 4.67 -1.81 5.87
C PHE A 177 5.67 -2.86 6.37
N PRO A 178 6.63 -3.37 5.56
CA PRO A 178 7.61 -4.33 6.05
C PRO A 178 8.47 -3.74 7.18
N LEU A 179 8.82 -2.46 7.10
CA LEU A 179 9.56 -1.77 8.15
C LEU A 179 8.81 -1.77 9.50
N GLY A 180 7.52 -1.43 9.48
CA GLY A 180 6.67 -1.47 10.66
C GLY A 180 6.54 -2.87 11.24
N GLY A 181 6.42 -3.89 10.38
CA GLY A 181 6.36 -5.29 10.80
C GLY A 181 7.59 -5.71 11.61
N VAL A 182 8.79 -5.47 11.08
CA VAL A 182 10.04 -5.84 11.76
C VAL A 182 10.26 -5.02 13.03
N ILE A 183 9.96 -3.72 13.02
CA ILE A 183 10.08 -2.88 14.24
C ILE A 183 9.16 -3.40 15.35
N LEU A 184 7.92 -3.75 15.02
CA LEU A 184 6.99 -4.33 15.99
C LEU A 184 7.47 -5.70 16.49
N GLY A 185 8.04 -6.53 15.62
CA GLY A 185 8.68 -7.80 15.97
C GLY A 185 9.81 -7.62 17.00
N VAL A 186 10.71 -6.66 16.78
CA VAL A 186 11.79 -6.35 17.72
C VAL A 186 11.24 -5.84 19.07
N ILE A 187 10.26 -4.92 19.05
CA ILE A 187 9.74 -4.29 20.28
C ILE A 187 8.88 -5.25 21.11
N PHE A 188 7.98 -5.99 20.47
CA PHE A 188 6.96 -6.79 21.15
C PHE A 188 7.31 -8.28 21.23
N LEU A 189 8.05 -8.82 20.27
CA LEU A 189 8.44 -10.23 20.22
C LEU A 189 9.90 -10.46 20.66
N ASN A 190 10.65 -9.39 20.98
CA ASN A 190 12.08 -9.44 21.33
C ASN A 190 12.94 -10.10 20.25
N GLU A 191 12.59 -9.91 18.98
CA GLU A 191 13.41 -10.34 17.86
C GLU A 191 14.77 -9.62 17.85
N HIS A 192 15.82 -10.30 17.36
CA HIS A 192 17.15 -9.73 17.33
C HIS A 192 17.25 -8.58 16.33
N LEU A 193 17.87 -7.48 16.77
CA LEU A 193 18.10 -6.31 15.92
C LEU A 193 19.21 -6.63 14.91
N SER A 194 18.81 -6.96 13.68
CA SER A 194 19.73 -7.35 12.62
C SER A 194 20.26 -6.13 11.85
N TRP A 195 21.40 -6.30 11.17
CA TRP A 195 21.97 -5.20 10.36
C TRP A 195 21.06 -4.87 9.16
N GLN A 196 20.30 -5.86 8.68
CA GLN A 196 19.30 -5.76 7.62
C GLN A 196 18.18 -4.80 8.02
N LEU A 197 17.73 -4.84 9.28
CA LEU A 197 16.78 -3.87 9.80
C LEU A 197 17.35 -2.46 9.72
N VAL A 198 18.58 -2.24 10.19
CA VAL A 198 19.20 -0.91 10.20
C VAL A 198 19.40 -0.37 8.79
N VAL A 199 20.04 -1.14 7.91
CA VAL A 199 20.35 -0.71 6.54
C VAL A 199 19.08 -0.58 5.70
N GLY A 200 18.16 -1.55 5.80
CA GLY A 200 16.87 -1.53 5.11
C GLY A 200 16.03 -0.32 5.52
N SER A 201 15.95 -0.03 6.82
CA SER A 201 15.28 1.18 7.35
C SER A 201 15.87 2.46 6.79
N MET A 202 17.21 2.59 6.79
CA MET A 202 17.89 3.77 6.27
C MET A 202 17.61 3.98 4.78
N LEU A 203 17.62 2.90 3.98
CA LEU A 203 17.31 2.96 2.55
C LEU A 203 15.85 3.36 2.31
N ILE A 204 14.91 2.78 3.06
CA ILE A 204 13.48 3.14 2.97
C ILE A 204 13.30 4.63 3.33
N ILE A 205 13.85 5.10 4.45
CA ILE A 205 13.73 6.52 4.85
C ILE A 205 14.39 7.45 3.81
N SER A 206 15.56 7.07 3.29
CA SER A 206 16.25 7.85 2.24
C SER A 206 15.42 7.93 0.97
N SER A 207 14.74 6.84 0.59
CA SER A 207 13.84 6.83 -0.57
C SER A 207 12.71 7.84 -0.43
N LEU A 208 12.08 7.91 0.74
CA LEU A 208 11.02 8.87 1.02
C LEU A 208 11.54 10.30 0.89
N ALA A 209 12.73 10.59 1.41
CA ALA A 209 13.36 11.90 1.28
C ALA A 209 13.62 12.26 -0.19
N VAL A 210 14.19 11.35 -0.98
CA VAL A 210 14.52 11.57 -2.40
C VAL A 210 13.26 11.76 -3.26
N VAL A 211 12.23 10.94 -3.08
CA VAL A 211 10.98 11.02 -3.88
C VAL A 211 10.14 12.26 -3.50
N ASN A 212 10.15 12.64 -2.22
CA ASN A 212 9.43 13.82 -1.73
C ASN A 212 10.22 15.12 -1.87
N TRP A 213 11.49 15.06 -2.24
CA TRP A 213 12.30 16.25 -2.47
C TRP A 213 11.69 17.10 -3.58
N GLN A 214 11.25 18.31 -3.23
CA GLN A 214 10.89 19.33 -4.19
C GLN A 214 12.01 20.37 -4.20
N PRO A 215 12.81 20.49 -5.27
CA PRO A 215 13.73 21.60 -5.38
C PRO A 215 12.89 22.87 -5.35
N LYS A 216 13.08 23.68 -4.30
CA LYS A 216 12.45 24.98 -4.15
C LYS A 216 12.77 25.74 -5.44
N LYS A 217 11.77 26.04 -6.28
CA LYS A 217 11.97 27.02 -7.36
C LYS A 217 12.42 28.28 -6.65
N LEU A 218 13.69 28.65 -6.83
CA LEU A 218 14.20 29.94 -6.45
C LEU A 218 13.27 30.95 -7.12
N ALA A 219 12.51 31.67 -6.29
CA ALA A 219 11.83 32.88 -6.71
C ALA A 219 12.95 33.89 -6.97
N THR A 220 13.51 33.83 -8.16
CA THR A 220 14.37 34.87 -8.71
C THR A 220 13.56 35.51 -9.82
N ASP A 221 13.06 36.70 -9.52
CA ASP A 221 12.75 37.84 -10.40
C ASP A 221 11.75 37.56 -11.54
N GLU A 222 10.73 38.38 -11.80
CA GLU A 222 10.90 39.79 -12.12
C GLU A 222 9.71 40.64 -11.61
N HIS A 223 10.05 41.64 -10.80
CA HIS A 223 9.45 42.95 -10.94
C HIS A 223 9.80 43.47 -12.34
N GLY A 224 8.80 43.57 -13.22
CA GLY A 224 8.84 44.32 -14.47
C GLY A 224 7.60 45.18 -14.56
#